data_AF-A0A934TZD3-F1
#
_entry.id   AF-A0A934TZD3-F1
#
_cell.length_a   1.000
_cell.length_b   1.000
_cell.length_c   1.000
_cell.angle_alpha   90.00
_cell.angle_beta   90.00
_cell.angle_gamma   90.00
#
_symmetry.space_group_name_H-M   'P 1'
#
loop_
_entity.id
_entity.type
_entity.pdbx_description
1 polymer ?
#
loop_
_entity_poly.entity_id
_entity_poly.type
_entity_poly.pdbx_seq_one_letter_code
_entity_poly.pdbx_strand_id
1 'polypeptide(L)' 'MPNLSLRAAQAAPFLGISLPTFWRWVREKPDFPKPIRLSPRCTVFDADALLAWRDARAQPHATPQTKRKSAR' A
#
# COMPACT_ATOMS: atom_id res chain seq x y z
N MET A 1 -13.85 -14.28 9.92
CA MET A 1 -13.10 -13.16 10.54
C MET A 1 -13.55 -11.89 9.86
N PRO A 2 -13.85 -10.79 10.57
CA PRO A 2 -14.33 -9.59 9.90
C PRO A 2 -13.21 -9.04 9.00
N ASN A 3 -13.52 -8.89 7.71
CA ASN A 3 -12.60 -8.39 6.70
C ASN A 3 -12.35 -6.90 6.99
N LEU A 4 -11.22 -6.59 7.63
CA LEU A 4 -10.88 -5.23 8.01
C LEU A 4 -10.55 -4.43 6.73
N SER A 5 -11.49 -3.59 6.31
CA SER A 5 -11.31 -2.69 5.19
C SER A 5 -10.59 -1.41 5.63
N LEU A 6 -9.34 -1.23 5.22
CA LEU A 6 -8.52 -0.07 5.53
C LEU A 6 -8.52 0.93 4.37
N ARG A 7 -8.68 2.22 4.66
CA ARG A 7 -8.42 3.27 3.66
C ARG A 7 -6.92 3.38 3.41
N ALA A 8 -6.52 3.95 2.27
CA ALA A 8 -5.11 4.24 1.98
C ALA A 8 -4.38 4.98 3.13
N ALA A 9 -5.07 5.88 3.83
CA ALA A 9 -4.52 6.61 4.98
C ALA A 9 -4.26 5.75 6.23
N GLN A 10 -4.96 4.61 6.37
CA GLN A 10 -4.76 3.65 7.46
C GLN A 10 -3.81 2.52 7.01
N ALA A 11 -3.92 2.09 5.76
CA ALA A 11 -3.07 1.07 5.16
C ALA A 11 -1.61 1.53 5.06
N ALA A 12 -1.35 2.79 4.73
CA ALA A 12 0.00 3.34 4.63
C ALA A 12 0.81 3.23 5.94
N PRO A 13 0.35 3.77 7.10
CA PRO A 13 1.04 3.60 8.37
C PRO A 13 1.06 2.12 8.83
N PHE A 14 0.03 1.34 8.51
CA PHE A 14 -0.01 -0.10 8.82
C PHE A 14 1.12 -0.88 8.12
N LEU A 15 1.51 -0.47 6.93
CA LEU A 15 2.65 -1.02 6.17
C LEU A 15 3.98 -0.32 6.49
N GLY A 16 3.97 0.73 7.33
CA GLY A 16 5.16 1.54 7.63
C GLY A 16 5.63 2.41 6.46
N ILE A 17 4.75 2.74 5.50
CA ILE A 17 5.10 3.53 4.32
C ILE A 17 4.32 4.85 4.24
N SER A 18 4.83 5.79 3.45
CA SER A 18 4.14 7.04 3.14
C SER A 18 2.96 6.81 2.18
N LEU A 19 1.88 7.57 2.39
CA LEU A 19 0.69 7.62 1.52
C LEU A 19 0.98 7.79 0.01
N PRO A 20 1.92 8.66 -0.44
CA PRO A 20 2.24 8.77 -1.86
C PRO A 20 2.94 7.52 -2.41
N THR A 21 3.78 6.85 -1.62
CA THR A 21 4.43 5.59 -1.99
C THR A 21 3.40 4.48 -2.14
N PHE A 22 2.40 4.46 -1.26
CA PHE A 22 1.27 3.54 -1.35
C PHE A 22 0.52 3.70 -2.68
N TRP A 23 0.12 4.92 -3.05
CA TRP A 23 -0.54 5.16 -4.35
C TRP A 23 0.34 4.87 -5.55
N ARG A 24 1.65 5.11 -5.43
CA ARG A 24 2.61 4.73 -6.47
C ARG A 24 2.62 3.21 -6.68
N TRP A 25 2.61 2.42 -5.62
CA TRP A 25 2.56 0.96 -5.73
C TRP A 25 1.24 0.46 -6.30
N VAL A 26 0.10 1.04 -5.91
CA VAL A 26 -1.20 0.73 -6.50
C VAL A 26 -1.21 0.93 -8.02
N ARG A 27 -0.45 1.92 -8.53
CA ARG A 27 -0.38 2.23 -9.96
C ARG A 27 0.71 1.46 -10.72
N GLU A 28 1.85 1.23 -10.09
CA GLU A 28 3.04 0.63 -10.70
C GLU A 28 3.03 -0.91 -10.61
N LYS A 29 2.37 -1.49 -9.60
CA LYS A 29 2.40 -2.92 -9.33
C LYS A 29 1.02 -3.55 -9.54
N PRO A 30 0.85 -4.44 -10.53
CA PRO A 30 -0.40 -5.17 -10.73
C PRO A 30 -0.68 -6.21 -9.63
N ASP A 31 0.35 -6.64 -8.88
CA ASP A 31 0.23 -7.55 -7.74
C ASP A 31 -0.28 -6.87 -6.46
N PHE A 32 -0.42 -5.55 -6.44
CA PHE A 32 -0.92 -4.84 -5.26
C PHE A 32 -2.43 -5.08 -5.08
N PRO A 33 -2.94 -5.23 -3.84
CA PRO A 33 -4.36 -5.46 -3.62
C PRO A 33 -5.21 -4.38 -4.29
N LYS A 34 -6.25 -4.85 -4.99
CA LYS A 34 -7.08 -3.99 -5.83
C LYS A 34 -7.85 -2.98 -4.96
N PRO A 35 -7.88 -1.70 -5.36
CA PRO A 35 -8.69 -0.71 -4.68
C PRO A 35 -10.18 -1.04 -4.80
N ILE A 36 -10.86 -1.22 -3.66
CA ILE A 36 -12.30 -1.41 -3.60
C ILE A 36 -12.94 -0.03 -3.44
N ARG A 37 -13.62 0.44 -4.49
CA ARG A 37 -14.35 1.71 -4.45
C ARG A 37 -15.68 1.51 -3.72
N LEU A 38 -15.80 2.04 -2.52
CA LEU A 38 -17.01 1.97 -1.71
C LEU A 38 -17.96 3.15 -1.98
N SER A 39 -17.41 4.31 -2.38
CA SER A 39 -18.17 5.52 -2.70
C SER A 39 -17.33 6.41 -3.63
N PRO A 40 -17.92 7.39 -4.37
CA PRO A 40 -17.19 8.32 -5.24
C PRO A 40 -15.96 8.99 -4.63
N ARG A 41 -15.85 9.07 -3.29
CA ARG A 41 -14.68 9.62 -2.58
C ARG A 41 -13.96 8.63 -1.66
N CYS A 42 -14.41 7.37 -1.58
CA CYS A 42 -13.85 6.38 -0.65
C CYS A 42 -13.36 5.14 -1.37
N THR A 43 -12.05 4.95 -1.32
CA THR A 43 -11.36 3.74 -1.74
C THR A 43 -10.81 3.02 -0.51
N VAL A 44 -11.18 1.77 -0.36
CA VAL A 44 -10.74 0.88 0.72
C VAL A 44 -9.95 -0.28 0.16
N PHE A 45 -9.10 -0.86 0.99
CA PHE A 45 -8.25 -2.01 0.70
C PHE A 45 -8.48 -3.04 1.79
N ASP A 46 -8.43 -4.31 1.41
CA ASP A 46 -8.54 -5.39 2.39
C ASP A 46 -7.23 -5.53 3.17
N ALA A 47 -7.31 -5.51 4.51
CA ALA A 47 -6.14 -5.64 5.37
C ALA A 47 -5.47 -7.01 5.22
N ASP A 48 -6.25 -8.07 5.00
CA ASP A 48 -5.72 -9.43 4.85
C ASP A 48 -4.92 -9.54 3.55
N ALA A 49 -5.46 -8.99 2.46
CA ALA A 49 -4.76 -8.94 1.18
C ALA A 49 -3.47 -8.10 1.25
N LEU A 50 -3.45 -7.00 2.03
CA LEU A 50 -2.24 -6.21 2.28
C LEU A 50 -1.20 -7.01 3.08
N LEU A 51 -1.62 -7.80 4.07
CA LEU A 51 -0.76 -8.67 4.85
C LEU A 51 -0.19 -9.82 4.01
N ALA A 52 -1.03 -10.51 3.25
CA ALA A 52 -0.62 -11.58 2.33
C ALA A 52 0.38 -11.07 1.29
N TRP A 53 0.16 -9.87 0.77
CA TRP A 53 1.08 -9.22 -0.14
C TRP A 53 2.42 -8.87 0.52
N ARG A 54 2.40 -8.38 1.77
CA ARG A 54 3.60 -8.10 2.56
C ARG A 54 4.39 -9.39 2.77
N ASP A 55 3.71 -10.47 3.11
CA ASP A 55 4.31 -11.78 3.38
C ASP A 55 4.94 -12.38 2.11
N ALA A 56 4.24 -12.30 0.98
CA ALA A 56 4.77 -12.67 -0.34
C ALA A 56 6.04 -11.87 -0.73
N ARG A 57 6.16 -10.61 -0.26
CA ARG A 57 7.34 -9.75 -0.46
C ARG A 57 8.41 -9.87 0.63
N ALA A 58 8.16 -10.59 1.72
CA ALA A 58 9.19 -10.88 2.72
C ALA A 58 10.31 -11.78 2.16
N GLN A 59 10.10 -12.37 0.97
CA GLN A 59 11.18 -12.86 0.12
C GLN A 59 11.95 -11.68 -0.50
N PRO A 60 13.28 -11.61 -0.34
CA PRO A 60 14.05 -10.38 -0.38
C PRO A 60 14.24 -9.88 -1.81
N HIS A 61 13.28 -9.12 -2.32
CA HIS A 61 13.58 -8.18 -3.40
C HIS A 61 14.08 -6.88 -2.74
N ALA A 62 15.37 -6.90 -2.40
CA ALA A 62 16.14 -5.69 -2.24
C ALA A 62 15.84 -4.77 -3.43
N THR A 63 15.14 -3.66 -3.20
CA THR A 63 15.06 -2.59 -4.20
C THR A 63 15.94 -1.46 -3.71
N PRO A 64 16.90 -1.01 -4.54
CA PRO A 64 17.79 0.08 -4.20
C PRO A 64 17.03 1.40 -4.15
N GLN A 65 17.55 2.32 -3.33
CA GLN A 65 17.53 3.79 -3.47
C GLN A 65 16.52 4.43 -4.46
N THR A 66 15.89 5.52 -4.01
CA THR A 66 16.31 6.81 -4.59
C THR A 66 16.30 7.93 -3.55
N LYS A 67 17.48 8.50 -3.33
CA LYS A 67 17.67 9.86 -2.82
C LYS A 67 16.86 10.86 -3.65
N ARG A 68 16.36 11.90 -2.97
CA ARG A 68 16.29 13.31 -3.41
C ARG A 68 15.87 14.14 -2.19
N LYS A 69 16.82 14.67 -1.41
CA LYS A 69 17.25 16.09 -1.41
C LYS A 69 16.17 17.08 -1.88
N SER A 70 15.76 18.00 -0.99
CA SER A 70 15.69 19.46 -1.20
C SER A 70 14.96 20.07 0.02
N ALA A 71 15.66 20.64 1.01
CA ALA A 71 16.03 22.05 1.08
C ALA A 71 14.81 23.01 1.10
N ARG A 72 14.38 23.42 2.30
CA ARG A 72 14.46 24.81 2.82
C ARG A 72 13.97 24.85 4.26
#